data_AF-A0A1X1I3G8-F1
#
_entry.id   AF-A0A1X1I3G8-F1
#
_cell.length_a   1.000
_cell.length_b   1.000
_cell.length_c   1.000
_cell.angle_alpha   90.00
_cell.angle_beta   90.00
_cell.angle_gamma   90.00
#
_symmetry.space_group_name_H-M   'P 1'
#
loop_
_entity.id
_entity.type
_entity.pdbx_description
1 polymer ?
#
loop_
_entity_poly.entity_id
_entity_poly.type
_entity_poly.pdbx_seq_one_letter_code
_entity_poly.pdbx_strand_id
1 'polypeptide(L)'
;MKIYELPEPKDYQSFINFYRNVMEEGKEEEAFLGTNPKYRIWQRDSYELDSTDIGVLMEYCLFPLYAEGDRDIVRRTFEILKDFSLSVDLVKLDKVTDYISMQGSRLRRYTSLPFVIETDELVRNIIESISKLSDEQKRTYTYERLCNVLDRSPLYRQCDEEKVEKILKEFKEKYYNPPKVVKTIKTVEEIVLDVTSIDAMGVSDDHLELLLIDENKWIESLEEEHLLKLQEKLNNYIYFLESKQYVERYGDKFDKKIIHITFQYSPSDNGLAFLAAVQKVLQPTDMSLKVELPE
;
A
#
# COMPACT_ATOMS: atom_id res chain seq x y z
N MET A 1 7.09 -6.39 21.35
CA MET A 1 5.77 -5.84 20.99
C MET A 1 5.68 -4.44 21.55
N LYS A 2 5.03 -3.50 20.87
CA LYS A 2 4.93 -2.08 21.28
C LYS A 2 3.60 -1.82 22.03
N ILE A 3 3.45 -0.70 22.72
CA ILE A 3 2.12 -0.24 23.17
C ILE A 3 1.39 0.32 21.94
N TYR A 4 0.09 0.05 21.81
CA TYR A 4 -0.69 0.69 20.75
C TYR A 4 -0.96 2.14 21.14
N GLU A 5 -0.55 3.06 20.28
CA GLU A 5 -0.83 4.49 20.40
C GLU A 5 -1.89 4.83 19.35
N LEU A 6 -2.89 5.61 19.75
CA LEU A 6 -3.89 6.12 18.82
C LEU A 6 -3.22 7.05 17.80
N PRO A 7 -3.77 7.15 16.57
CA PRO A 7 -3.38 8.22 15.65
C PRO A 7 -3.56 9.59 16.31
N GLU A 8 -2.91 10.63 15.78
CA GLU A 8 -3.12 11.98 16.31
C GLU A 8 -4.59 12.40 16.12
N PRO A 9 -5.21 13.16 17.04
CA PRO A 9 -6.63 13.52 16.94
C PRO A 9 -7.03 14.14 15.62
N LYS A 10 -6.17 14.98 15.04
CA LYS A 10 -6.37 15.60 13.73
C LYS A 10 -6.57 14.59 12.59
N ASP A 11 -6.03 13.38 12.73
CA ASP A 11 -6.03 12.34 11.70
C ASP A 11 -7.28 11.44 11.77
N TYR A 12 -7.95 11.37 12.93
CA TYR A 12 -9.18 10.58 13.11
C TYR A 12 -10.46 11.39 13.36
N GLN A 13 -10.39 12.70 13.64
CA GLN A 13 -11.56 13.46 14.06
C GLN A 13 -12.70 13.45 13.03
N SER A 14 -12.36 13.51 11.73
CA SER A 14 -13.34 13.40 10.64
C SER A 14 -14.03 12.03 10.64
N PHE A 15 -13.29 10.96 10.89
CA PHE A 15 -13.80 9.58 10.97
C PHE A 15 -14.74 9.40 12.17
N ILE A 16 -14.37 9.91 13.34
CA ILE A 16 -15.26 9.88 14.52
C ILE A 16 -16.55 10.63 14.24
N ASN A 17 -16.46 11.86 13.72
CA ASN A 17 -17.65 12.68 13.47
C ASN A 17 -18.58 12.02 12.45
N PHE A 18 -17.99 11.43 11.41
CA PHE A 18 -18.72 10.61 10.46
C PHE A 18 -19.41 9.43 11.14
N TYR A 19 -18.68 8.62 11.91
CA TYR A 19 -19.22 7.44 12.55
C TYR A 19 -20.29 7.77 13.60
N ARG A 20 -20.18 8.91 14.30
CA ARG A 20 -21.25 9.42 15.18
C ARG A 20 -22.55 9.67 14.44
N ASN A 21 -22.51 10.30 13.27
CA ASN A 21 -23.70 10.48 12.44
C ASN A 21 -24.29 9.12 12.02
N VAL A 22 -23.44 8.14 11.69
CA VAL A 22 -23.88 6.78 11.40
C VAL A 22 -24.59 6.13 12.60
N MET A 23 -24.06 6.31 13.81
CA MET A 23 -24.68 5.82 15.05
C MET A 23 -26.03 6.49 15.30
N GLU A 24 -26.14 7.81 15.10
CA GLU A 24 -27.41 8.55 15.23
C GLU A 24 -28.48 8.07 14.23
N GLU A 25 -28.05 7.68 13.02
CA GLU A 25 -28.94 7.11 12.00
C GLU A 25 -29.28 5.62 12.25
N GLY A 26 -28.63 4.96 13.21
CA GLY A 26 -28.77 3.52 13.45
C GLY A 26 -28.25 2.67 12.28
N LYS A 27 -27.20 3.13 11.60
CA LYS A 27 -26.63 2.51 10.39
C LYS A 27 -25.24 1.92 10.61
N GLU A 28 -24.91 1.55 11.84
CA GLU A 28 -23.60 0.98 12.19
C GLU A 28 -23.28 -0.27 11.35
N GLU A 29 -24.24 -1.19 11.13
CA GLU A 29 -24.05 -2.36 10.24
C GLU A 29 -23.64 -1.95 8.81
N GLU A 30 -24.28 -0.93 8.25
CA GLU A 30 -23.93 -0.43 6.90
C GLU A 30 -22.51 0.14 6.86
N ALA A 31 -22.03 0.73 7.96
CA ALA A 31 -20.66 1.20 8.03
C ALA A 31 -19.65 0.06 8.13
N PHE A 32 -19.98 -1.06 8.79
CA PHE A 32 -19.13 -2.26 8.75
C PHE A 32 -19.10 -2.90 7.34
N LEU A 33 -20.23 -2.90 6.63
CA LEU A 33 -20.32 -3.46 5.28
C LEU A 33 -19.63 -2.57 4.23
N GLY A 34 -19.92 -1.28 4.23
CA GLY A 34 -19.44 -0.31 3.25
C GLY A 34 -19.97 -0.53 1.82
N THR A 35 -21.01 -1.36 1.64
CA THR A 35 -21.66 -1.59 0.35
C THR A 35 -22.37 -0.33 -0.14
N ASN A 36 -22.97 0.43 0.77
CA ASN A 36 -23.48 1.76 0.50
C ASN A 36 -22.34 2.80 0.61
N PRO A 37 -22.00 3.52 -0.48
CA PRO A 37 -20.94 4.52 -0.45
C PRO A 37 -21.14 5.62 0.61
N LYS A 38 -22.39 5.91 1.02
CA LYS A 38 -22.70 6.89 2.06
C LYS A 38 -22.09 6.51 3.42
N TYR A 39 -22.01 5.22 3.74
CA TYR A 39 -21.58 4.73 5.05
C TYR A 39 -20.17 4.11 5.03
N ARG A 40 -19.50 4.10 3.87
CA ARG A 40 -18.21 3.43 3.67
C ARG A 40 -17.05 4.16 4.34
N ILE A 41 -16.18 3.40 5.00
CA ILE A 41 -14.99 3.90 5.69
C ILE A 41 -13.74 3.30 5.04
N TRP A 42 -12.87 4.14 4.50
CA TRP A 42 -11.65 3.74 3.79
C TRP A 42 -10.64 4.90 3.75
N GLN A 43 -9.39 4.61 3.39
CA GLN A 43 -8.32 5.59 3.14
C GLN A 43 -7.74 5.39 1.73
N ARG A 44 -6.96 6.36 1.21
CA ARG A 44 -6.40 6.31 -0.17
C ARG A 44 -5.65 5.00 -0.46
N ASP A 45 -5.03 4.41 0.55
CA ASP A 45 -4.24 3.18 0.51
C ASP A 45 -5.03 1.91 0.89
N SER A 46 -6.35 2.01 1.13
CA SER A 46 -7.21 0.85 1.33
C SER A 46 -7.22 -0.05 0.10
N TYR A 47 -7.10 -1.37 0.32
CA TYR A 47 -7.01 -2.37 -0.75
C TYR A 47 -8.31 -2.53 -1.55
N GLU A 48 -9.46 -2.43 -0.89
CA GLU A 48 -10.80 -2.51 -1.50
C GLU A 48 -11.51 -1.16 -1.40
N LEU A 49 -11.77 -0.51 -2.53
CA LEU A 49 -12.36 0.82 -2.58
C LEU A 49 -13.89 0.80 -2.59
N ASP A 50 -14.50 -0.35 -2.89
CA ASP A 50 -15.94 -0.57 -2.95
C ASP A 50 -16.54 -1.12 -1.64
N SER A 51 -15.71 -1.23 -0.60
CA SER A 51 -16.08 -1.79 0.69
C SER A 51 -15.45 -1.04 1.86
N THR A 52 -15.94 -1.24 3.09
CA THR A 52 -15.29 -0.67 4.27
C THR A 52 -14.01 -1.43 4.58
N ASP A 53 -12.94 -0.68 4.81
CA ASP A 53 -11.68 -1.18 5.37
C ASP A 53 -11.83 -1.33 6.89
N ILE A 54 -11.87 -2.58 7.34
CA ILE A 54 -12.06 -2.90 8.76
C ILE A 54 -10.86 -2.43 9.60
N GLY A 55 -9.66 -2.36 9.04
CA GLY A 55 -8.50 -1.81 9.73
C GLY A 55 -8.68 -0.32 10.00
N VAL A 56 -9.14 0.44 9.00
CA VAL A 56 -9.43 1.88 9.14
C VAL A 56 -10.58 2.11 10.12
N LEU A 57 -11.69 1.36 10.00
CA LEU A 57 -12.81 1.43 10.94
C LEU A 57 -12.34 1.20 12.39
N MET A 58 -11.50 0.19 12.60
CA MET A 58 -10.98 -0.15 13.93
C MET A 58 -10.10 0.97 14.49
N GLU A 59 -9.13 1.45 13.72
CA GLU A 59 -8.08 2.37 14.20
C GLU A 59 -8.51 3.84 14.23
N TYR A 60 -9.44 4.25 13.36
CA TYR A 60 -9.86 5.65 13.22
C TYR A 60 -11.28 5.93 13.71
N CYS A 61 -12.09 4.90 13.99
CA CYS A 61 -13.42 5.09 14.58
C CYS A 61 -13.54 4.40 15.94
N LEU A 62 -13.45 3.07 15.97
CA LEU A 62 -13.82 2.29 17.16
C LEU A 62 -12.87 2.52 18.33
N PHE A 63 -11.56 2.44 18.09
CA PHE A 63 -10.54 2.66 19.11
C PHE A 63 -10.52 4.10 19.65
N PRO A 64 -10.55 5.14 18.81
CA PRO A 64 -10.69 6.51 19.28
C PRO A 64 -11.97 6.77 20.08
N LEU A 65 -13.14 6.31 19.61
CA LEU A 65 -14.41 6.46 20.33
C LEU A 65 -14.38 5.80 21.71
N TYR A 66 -13.79 4.61 21.79
CA TYR A 66 -13.59 3.92 23.07
C TYR A 66 -12.70 4.73 24.02
N ALA A 67 -11.63 5.35 23.49
CA ALA A 67 -10.73 6.18 24.27
C ALA A 67 -11.36 7.52 24.71
N GLU A 68 -12.26 8.09 23.91
CA GLU A 68 -13.08 9.27 24.26
C GLU A 68 -14.18 8.96 25.28
N GLY A 69 -14.36 7.70 25.66
CA GLY A 69 -15.21 7.28 26.77
C GLY A 69 -16.44 6.46 26.40
N ASP A 70 -16.68 6.19 25.11
CA ASP A 70 -17.76 5.32 24.67
C ASP A 70 -17.40 3.84 24.91
N ARG A 71 -17.60 3.37 26.13
CA ARG A 71 -17.31 1.97 26.50
C ARG A 71 -18.31 0.98 25.90
N ASP A 72 -19.51 1.42 25.53
CA ASP A 72 -20.56 0.55 24.98
C ASP A 72 -20.28 0.17 23.51
N ILE A 73 -19.37 0.88 22.82
CA ILE A 73 -18.92 0.53 21.46
C ILE A 73 -18.40 -0.91 21.36
N VAL A 74 -17.83 -1.46 22.44
CA VAL A 74 -17.34 -2.84 22.48
C VAL A 74 -18.51 -3.82 22.33
N ARG A 75 -19.60 -3.59 23.08
CA ARG A 75 -20.81 -4.41 23.01
C ARG A 75 -21.48 -4.25 21.64
N ARG A 76 -21.66 -3.03 21.14
CA ARG A 76 -22.28 -2.78 19.83
C ARG A 76 -21.49 -3.44 18.70
N THR A 77 -20.17 -3.33 18.73
CA THR A 77 -19.28 -4.01 17.78
C THR A 77 -19.45 -5.53 17.85
N PHE A 78 -19.46 -6.12 19.05
CA PHE A 78 -19.67 -7.57 19.20
C PHE A 78 -21.02 -8.02 18.64
N GLU A 79 -22.12 -7.31 18.92
CA GLU A 79 -23.45 -7.67 18.42
C GLU A 79 -23.53 -7.61 16.89
N ILE A 80 -22.91 -6.60 16.25
CA ILE A 80 -22.82 -6.51 14.78
C ILE A 80 -22.04 -7.70 14.21
N LEU A 81 -20.85 -7.98 14.76
CA LEU A 81 -20.02 -9.09 14.31
C LEU A 81 -20.71 -10.45 14.54
N LYS A 82 -21.47 -10.58 15.62
CA LYS A 82 -22.28 -11.76 15.93
C LYS A 82 -23.40 -11.95 14.91
N ASP A 83 -24.18 -10.91 14.60
CA ASP A 83 -25.19 -10.96 13.54
C ASP A 83 -24.55 -11.40 12.21
N PHE A 84 -23.42 -10.80 11.86
CA PHE A 84 -22.71 -11.12 10.62
C PHE A 84 -22.24 -12.57 10.59
N SER A 85 -21.69 -13.07 11.71
CA SER A 85 -21.23 -14.46 11.83
C SER A 85 -22.33 -15.50 11.69
N LEU A 86 -23.57 -15.16 12.02
CA LEU A 86 -24.75 -16.04 11.93
C LEU A 86 -25.42 -15.98 10.54
N SER A 87 -24.96 -15.08 9.67
CA SER A 87 -25.54 -14.87 8.35
C SER A 87 -25.01 -15.87 7.31
N VAL A 88 -25.82 -16.13 6.28
CA VAL A 88 -25.37 -16.79 5.04
C VAL A 88 -24.99 -15.78 3.95
N ASP A 89 -25.01 -14.48 4.26
CA ASP A 89 -24.53 -13.43 3.37
C ASP A 89 -23.00 -13.43 3.34
N LEU A 90 -22.43 -13.59 2.14
CA LEU A 90 -20.97 -13.70 1.96
C LEU A 90 -20.24 -12.42 2.34
N VAL A 91 -20.83 -11.24 2.12
CA VAL A 91 -20.21 -9.95 2.47
C VAL A 91 -20.17 -9.79 3.99
N LYS A 92 -21.27 -10.14 4.69
CA LYS A 92 -21.29 -10.16 6.16
C LYS A 92 -20.22 -11.10 6.72
N LEU A 93 -20.14 -12.33 6.18
CA LEU A 93 -19.13 -13.32 6.59
C LEU A 93 -17.71 -12.82 6.32
N ASP A 94 -17.46 -12.20 5.16
CA ASP A 94 -16.16 -11.62 4.81
C ASP A 94 -15.75 -10.57 5.84
N LYS A 95 -16.65 -9.64 6.18
CA LYS A 95 -16.38 -8.57 7.17
C LYS A 95 -16.08 -9.06 8.57
N VAL A 96 -16.79 -10.07 9.08
CA VAL A 96 -16.45 -10.62 10.39
C VAL A 96 -15.10 -11.36 10.36
N THR A 97 -14.77 -12.06 9.27
CA THR A 97 -13.46 -12.71 9.14
C THR A 97 -12.31 -11.71 8.97
N ASP A 98 -12.54 -10.59 8.28
CA ASP A 98 -11.60 -9.48 8.16
C ASP A 98 -11.35 -8.84 9.53
N TYR A 99 -12.41 -8.60 10.33
CA TYR A 99 -12.27 -8.07 11.69
C TYR A 99 -11.40 -8.94 12.57
N ILE A 100 -11.69 -10.25 12.62
CA ILE A 100 -10.91 -11.23 13.39
C ILE A 100 -9.44 -11.22 12.93
N SER A 101 -9.20 -11.19 11.62
CA SER A 101 -7.86 -11.17 11.03
C SER A 101 -7.10 -9.88 11.35
N MET A 102 -7.76 -8.73 11.27
CA MET A 102 -7.18 -7.43 11.61
C MET A 102 -6.84 -7.38 13.09
N GLN A 103 -7.78 -7.71 13.98
CA GLN A 103 -7.54 -7.78 15.42
C GLN A 103 -6.36 -8.71 15.75
N GLY A 104 -6.34 -9.92 15.18
CA GLY A 104 -5.25 -10.88 15.38
C GLY A 104 -3.90 -10.36 14.89
N SER A 105 -3.85 -9.64 13.77
CA SER A 105 -2.63 -8.98 13.28
C SER A 105 -2.13 -7.91 14.25
N ARG A 106 -3.04 -7.09 14.81
CA ARG A 106 -2.69 -6.05 15.79
C ARG A 106 -2.20 -6.66 17.10
N LEU A 107 -2.86 -7.70 17.59
CA LEU A 107 -2.43 -8.44 18.78
C LEU A 107 -1.05 -9.11 18.64
N ARG A 108 -0.56 -9.37 17.41
CA ARG A 108 0.82 -9.84 17.19
C ARG A 108 1.86 -8.72 17.23
N ARG A 109 1.45 -7.47 16.98
CA ARG A 109 2.33 -6.30 16.90
C ARG A 109 2.37 -5.52 18.23
N TYR A 110 1.23 -5.43 18.89
CA TYR A 110 1.03 -4.61 20.08
C TYR A 110 0.78 -5.44 21.34
N THR A 111 1.21 -4.92 22.48
CA THR A 111 1.08 -5.52 23.82
C THR A 111 -0.32 -5.38 24.40
N SER A 112 -1.04 -4.33 23.99
CA SER A 112 -2.43 -4.07 24.36
C SER A 112 -3.10 -3.28 23.26
N LEU A 113 -4.40 -3.51 23.08
CA LEU A 113 -5.28 -2.70 22.24
C LEU A 113 -6.27 -1.95 23.13
N PRO A 114 -6.91 -0.87 22.65
CA PRO A 114 -7.94 -0.16 23.40
C PRO A 114 -9.04 -1.10 23.92
N PHE A 115 -9.50 -2.03 23.06
CA PHE A 115 -10.30 -3.17 23.48
C PHE A 115 -10.07 -4.37 22.55
N VAL A 116 -10.55 -5.54 22.97
CA VAL A 116 -10.48 -6.80 22.21
C VAL A 116 -11.86 -7.43 22.24
N ILE A 117 -12.31 -7.91 21.08
CA ILE A 117 -13.54 -8.71 20.95
C ILE A 117 -13.18 -10.18 21.11
N GLU A 118 -13.90 -10.88 22.00
CA GLU A 118 -13.80 -12.34 22.16
C GLU A 118 -14.35 -13.05 20.92
N THR A 119 -13.52 -13.88 20.28
CA THR A 119 -13.82 -14.43 18.95
C THR A 119 -14.38 -15.85 18.95
N ASP A 120 -14.36 -16.56 20.08
CA ASP A 120 -14.72 -17.99 20.15
C ASP A 120 -16.13 -18.28 19.63
N GLU A 121 -17.11 -17.45 20.01
CA GLU A 121 -18.48 -17.58 19.53
C GLU A 121 -18.58 -17.25 18.03
N LEU A 122 -17.90 -16.17 17.60
CA LEU A 122 -17.92 -15.73 16.21
C LEU A 122 -17.32 -16.79 15.28
N VAL A 123 -16.20 -17.41 15.67
CA VAL A 123 -15.52 -18.47 14.92
C VAL A 123 -16.43 -19.69 14.76
N ARG A 124 -17.09 -20.12 15.83
CA ARG A 124 -18.08 -21.22 15.77
C ARG A 124 -19.21 -20.91 14.79
N ASN A 125 -19.76 -19.70 14.88
CA ASN A 125 -20.85 -19.26 14.00
C ASN A 125 -20.41 -19.20 12.53
N ILE A 126 -19.23 -18.66 12.24
CA ILE A 126 -18.68 -18.57 10.88
C ILE A 126 -18.53 -19.96 10.26
N ILE A 127 -17.93 -20.93 10.98
CA ILE A 127 -17.77 -22.31 10.47
C ILE A 127 -19.13 -22.92 10.13
N GLU A 128 -20.11 -22.74 11.03
CA GLU A 128 -21.46 -23.26 10.84
C GLU A 128 -22.17 -22.58 9.66
N SER A 129 -22.05 -21.26 9.53
CA SER A 129 -22.67 -20.48 8.45
C SER A 129 -22.07 -20.81 7.08
N ILE A 130 -20.74 -20.93 6.99
CA ILE A 130 -20.04 -21.34 5.77
C ILE A 130 -20.51 -22.73 5.31
N SER A 131 -20.75 -23.65 6.26
CA SER A 131 -21.23 -25.00 5.93
C SER A 131 -22.63 -25.02 5.30
N LYS A 132 -23.42 -23.96 5.49
CA LYS A 132 -24.79 -23.78 4.99
C LYS A 132 -24.88 -23.01 3.67
N LEU A 133 -23.77 -22.50 3.15
CA LEU A 133 -23.75 -21.75 1.90
C LEU A 133 -24.23 -22.60 0.72
N SER A 134 -24.95 -21.98 -0.22
CA SER A 134 -25.42 -22.63 -1.43
C SER A 134 -24.29 -22.91 -2.43
N ASP A 135 -24.51 -23.83 -3.36
CA ASP A 135 -23.54 -24.12 -4.43
C ASP A 135 -23.20 -22.90 -5.31
N GLU A 136 -24.15 -21.98 -5.48
CA GLU A 136 -23.94 -20.74 -6.24
C GLU A 136 -23.00 -19.79 -5.49
N GLN A 137 -23.25 -19.60 -4.18
CA GLN A 137 -22.40 -18.79 -3.32
C GLN A 137 -20.96 -19.33 -3.27
N LYS A 138 -20.81 -20.65 -3.24
CA LYS A 138 -19.49 -21.32 -3.22
C LYS A 138 -18.68 -21.15 -4.51
N ARG A 139 -19.27 -20.63 -5.59
CA ARG A 139 -18.57 -20.33 -6.86
C ARG A 139 -18.06 -18.90 -6.97
N THR A 140 -18.17 -18.11 -5.90
CA THR A 140 -17.76 -16.70 -5.89
C THR A 140 -16.34 -16.52 -5.37
N TYR A 141 -15.70 -15.40 -5.75
CA TYR A 141 -14.39 -15.00 -5.23
C TYR A 141 -14.42 -14.76 -3.71
N THR A 142 -15.52 -14.23 -3.18
CA THR A 142 -15.70 -14.00 -1.74
C THR A 142 -15.67 -15.31 -0.95
N TYR A 143 -16.28 -16.39 -1.46
CA TYR A 143 -16.16 -17.71 -0.84
C TYR A 143 -14.72 -18.23 -0.85
N GLU A 144 -13.98 -18.02 -1.94
CA GLU A 144 -12.54 -18.35 -1.99
C GLU A 144 -11.75 -17.59 -0.90
N ARG A 145 -12.00 -16.29 -0.71
CA ARG A 145 -11.39 -15.49 0.37
C ARG A 145 -11.69 -16.08 1.75
N LEU A 146 -12.95 -16.45 2.02
CA LEU A 146 -13.35 -17.09 3.27
C LEU A 146 -12.58 -18.41 3.50
N CYS A 147 -12.51 -19.29 2.49
CA CYS A 147 -11.74 -20.53 2.58
C CYS A 147 -10.25 -20.27 2.83
N ASN A 148 -9.66 -19.25 2.18
CA ASN A 148 -8.28 -18.86 2.41
C ASN A 148 -8.02 -18.38 3.85
N VAL A 149 -8.98 -17.69 4.48
CA VAL A 149 -8.89 -17.29 5.89
C VAL A 149 -8.93 -18.52 6.81
N LEU A 150 -9.87 -19.44 6.58
CA LEU A 150 -9.98 -20.71 7.33
C LEU A 150 -8.69 -21.55 7.22
N ASP A 151 -8.08 -21.58 6.03
CA ASP A 151 -6.85 -22.36 5.80
C ASP A 151 -5.62 -21.73 6.48
N ARG A 152 -5.49 -20.40 6.47
CA ARG A 152 -4.31 -19.70 7.00
C ARG A 152 -4.33 -19.50 8.51
N SER A 153 -5.51 -19.38 9.11
CA SER A 153 -5.65 -19.11 10.53
C SER A 153 -5.87 -20.40 11.33
N PRO A 154 -4.97 -20.76 12.27
CA PRO A 154 -5.14 -21.97 13.09
C PRO A 154 -6.37 -21.90 14.01
N LEU A 155 -6.89 -20.69 14.26
CA LEU A 155 -8.04 -20.43 15.14
C LEU A 155 -9.27 -21.26 14.75
N TYR A 156 -9.57 -21.38 13.44
CA TYR A 156 -10.75 -22.10 12.96
C TYR A 156 -10.60 -23.61 13.18
N ARG A 157 -9.42 -24.18 12.92
CA ARG A 157 -9.14 -25.60 13.16
C ARG A 157 -9.15 -25.97 14.64
N GLN A 158 -8.65 -25.07 15.49
CA GLN A 158 -8.72 -25.25 16.93
C GLN A 158 -10.17 -25.27 17.45
N CYS A 159 -11.08 -24.59 16.74
CA CYS A 159 -12.49 -24.57 17.07
C CYS A 159 -13.24 -25.83 16.62
N ASP A 160 -13.07 -26.26 15.36
CA ASP A 160 -13.72 -27.44 14.79
C ASP A 160 -12.92 -27.97 13.58
N GLU A 161 -11.92 -28.80 13.83
CA GLU A 161 -11.03 -29.34 12.80
C GLU A 161 -11.79 -30.14 11.73
N GLU A 162 -12.74 -30.99 12.15
CA GLU A 162 -13.48 -31.85 11.23
C GLU A 162 -14.31 -31.04 10.23
N LYS A 163 -15.07 -30.03 10.70
CA LYS A 163 -15.85 -29.19 9.80
C LYS A 163 -14.97 -28.34 8.90
N VAL A 164 -13.89 -27.77 9.43
CA VAL A 164 -12.97 -26.93 8.63
C VAL A 164 -12.32 -27.75 7.53
N GLU A 165 -11.79 -28.93 7.82
CA GLU A 165 -11.17 -29.79 6.80
C GLU A 165 -12.19 -30.28 5.77
N LYS A 166 -13.45 -30.54 6.18
CA LYS A 166 -14.53 -30.84 5.24
C LYS A 166 -14.81 -29.68 4.29
N ILE A 167 -14.92 -28.45 4.79
CA ILE A 167 -15.12 -27.24 3.98
C ILE A 167 -13.96 -27.05 3.01
N LEU A 168 -12.71 -27.12 3.49
CA LEU A 168 -11.52 -26.88 2.68
C LEU A 168 -11.31 -27.97 1.62
N LYS A 169 -11.62 -29.23 1.94
CA LYS A 169 -11.60 -30.32 0.97
C LYS A 169 -12.64 -30.11 -0.12
N GLU A 170 -13.88 -29.78 0.23
CA GLU A 170 -14.93 -29.49 -0.74
C GLU A 170 -14.54 -28.30 -1.64
N PHE A 171 -13.99 -27.24 -1.05
CA PHE A 171 -13.45 -26.10 -1.78
C PHE A 171 -12.41 -26.52 -2.82
N LYS A 172 -11.36 -27.24 -2.40
CA LYS A 172 -10.27 -27.68 -3.28
C LYS A 172 -10.73 -28.60 -4.41
N GLU A 173 -11.70 -29.48 -4.15
CA GLU A 173 -12.17 -30.47 -5.12
C GLU A 173 -13.20 -29.92 -6.12
N LYS A 174 -14.07 -28.99 -5.71
CA LYS A 174 -15.23 -28.57 -6.51
C LYS A 174 -15.18 -27.14 -7.03
N TYR A 175 -14.58 -26.22 -6.28
CA TYR A 175 -14.73 -24.78 -6.53
C TYR A 175 -13.40 -24.07 -6.75
N TYR A 176 -12.30 -24.61 -6.21
CA TYR A 176 -10.97 -24.08 -6.44
C TYR A 176 -10.58 -24.27 -7.90
N ASN A 177 -10.78 -23.21 -8.66
CA ASN A 177 -10.29 -23.09 -10.02
C ASN A 177 -9.12 -22.10 -9.96
N PRO A 178 -7.89 -22.57 -9.67
CA PRO A 178 -6.76 -21.66 -9.60
C PRO A 178 -6.72 -20.86 -10.91
N PRO A 179 -6.53 -19.54 -10.87
CA PRO A 179 -6.38 -18.78 -12.09
C PRO A 179 -5.37 -19.52 -12.95
N LYS A 180 -5.76 -19.92 -14.18
CA LYS A 180 -4.80 -20.41 -15.17
C LYS A 180 -3.70 -19.36 -15.15
N VAL A 181 -2.47 -19.79 -14.85
CA VAL A 181 -1.32 -18.92 -14.73
C VAL A 181 -1.12 -18.22 -16.07
N VAL A 182 -1.86 -17.15 -16.31
CA VAL A 182 -1.40 -16.06 -17.14
C VAL A 182 -0.30 -15.50 -16.26
N LYS A 183 0.95 -15.74 -16.63
CA LYS A 183 2.10 -15.10 -16.01
C LYS A 183 1.80 -13.60 -15.95
N THR A 184 1.27 -13.12 -14.84
CA THR A 184 1.25 -11.71 -14.53
C THR A 184 2.71 -11.45 -14.22
N ILE A 185 3.45 -11.05 -15.25
CA ILE A 185 4.71 -10.36 -15.04
C ILE A 185 4.27 -9.02 -14.42
N LYS A 186 4.02 -8.99 -13.11
CA LYS A 186 4.33 -7.78 -12.36
C LYS A 186 5.85 -7.71 -12.42
N THR A 187 6.37 -7.15 -13.50
CA THR A 187 7.67 -6.49 -13.44
C THR A 187 7.44 -5.43 -12.39
N VAL A 188 7.94 -5.67 -11.18
CA VAL A 188 8.12 -4.59 -10.21
C VAL A 188 9.09 -3.67 -10.93
N GLU A 189 8.58 -2.56 -11.46
CA GLU A 189 9.46 -1.55 -12.02
C GLU A 189 10.26 -1.00 -10.84
N GLU A 190 11.58 -1.07 -10.94
CA GLU A 190 12.52 -0.53 -9.97
C GLU A 190 13.30 0.57 -10.67
N ILE A 191 13.66 1.63 -9.96
CA ILE A 191 14.55 2.66 -10.52
C ILE A 191 15.96 2.07 -10.55
N VAL A 192 16.47 1.80 -11.74
CA VAL A 192 17.85 1.35 -11.95
C VAL A 192 18.64 2.51 -12.54
N LEU A 193 19.45 3.14 -11.70
CA LEU A 193 20.35 4.21 -12.10
C LEU A 193 21.67 4.03 -11.34
N ASP A 194 22.76 3.76 -12.05
CA ASP A 194 24.08 3.70 -11.42
C ASP A 194 24.55 5.12 -11.09
N VAL A 195 24.58 5.44 -9.79
CA VAL A 195 24.95 6.75 -9.28
C VAL A 195 26.46 6.93 -9.11
N THR A 196 27.24 5.86 -9.26
CA THR A 196 28.67 5.85 -8.93
C THR A 196 29.58 6.03 -10.15
N SER A 197 29.08 5.73 -11.35
CA SER A 197 29.84 5.82 -12.58
C SER A 197 29.45 7.03 -13.45
N ILE A 198 30.35 7.38 -14.37
CA ILE A 198 30.07 8.30 -15.48
C ILE A 198 29.76 7.45 -16.71
N ASP A 199 28.57 7.62 -17.30
CA ASP A 199 28.09 6.76 -18.39
C ASP A 199 28.97 6.91 -19.63
N ALA A 200 29.18 8.15 -20.08
CA ALA A 200 30.13 8.47 -21.13
C ALA A 200 30.66 9.89 -21.01
N MET A 201 31.82 10.13 -21.64
CA MET A 201 32.44 11.46 -21.69
C MET A 201 33.14 11.65 -23.04
N GLY A 202 33.11 12.87 -23.56
CA GLY A 202 33.69 13.23 -24.84
C GLY A 202 34.15 14.68 -24.85
N VAL A 203 35.02 15.00 -25.82
CA VAL A 203 35.47 16.36 -26.08
C VAL A 203 34.87 16.79 -27.41
N SER A 204 34.17 17.93 -27.39
CA SER A 204 33.82 18.68 -28.59
C SER A 204 34.76 19.87 -28.72
N ASP A 205 34.83 20.49 -29.90
CA ASP A 205 35.87 21.47 -30.26
C ASP A 205 36.08 22.62 -29.24
N ASP A 206 35.07 22.95 -28.43
CA ASP A 206 35.09 24.04 -27.43
C ASP A 206 34.75 23.63 -25.98
N HIS A 207 34.36 22.38 -25.71
CA HIS A 207 33.92 21.96 -24.37
C HIS A 207 34.11 20.46 -24.07
N LEU A 208 34.17 20.15 -22.77
CA LEU A 208 34.04 18.79 -22.26
C LEU A 208 32.56 18.47 -22.07
N GLU A 209 32.07 17.35 -22.61
CA GLU A 209 30.69 16.88 -22.44
C GLU A 209 30.67 15.52 -21.74
N LEU A 210 29.86 15.40 -20.68
CA LEU A 210 29.57 14.16 -19.97
C LEU A 210 28.12 13.78 -20.23
N LEU A 211 27.89 12.58 -20.74
CA LEU A 211 26.56 12.05 -21.00
C LEU A 211 26.04 11.33 -19.76
N LEU A 212 24.80 11.61 -19.37
CA LEU A 212 24.01 10.90 -18.36
C LEU A 212 22.79 10.32 -19.06
N ILE A 213 22.65 9.00 -19.05
CA ILE A 213 21.54 8.28 -19.66
C ILE A 213 20.58 7.86 -18.57
N ASP A 214 19.31 8.28 -18.68
CA ASP A 214 18.23 7.84 -17.81
C ASP A 214 17.20 7.01 -18.58
N GLU A 215 17.22 5.70 -18.34
CA GLU A 215 16.36 4.71 -18.99
C GLU A 215 15.08 4.42 -18.18
N ASN A 216 14.87 5.08 -17.04
CA ASN A 216 13.79 4.76 -16.11
C ASN A 216 12.47 5.43 -16.49
N LYS A 217 11.35 4.73 -16.24
CA LYS A 217 10.02 5.31 -16.36
C LYS A 217 9.71 6.22 -15.18
N TRP A 218 9.06 7.34 -15.47
CA TRP A 218 8.55 8.27 -14.47
C TRP A 218 7.18 7.81 -13.95
N ILE A 219 7.19 6.95 -12.92
CA ILE A 219 6.00 6.40 -12.27
C ILE A 219 5.71 7.18 -10.97
N GLU A 220 4.47 7.66 -10.77
CA GLU A 220 4.07 8.46 -9.59
C GLU A 220 4.50 7.81 -8.26
N SER A 221 4.33 6.49 -8.11
CA SER A 221 4.68 5.78 -6.88
C SER A 221 6.19 5.59 -6.63
N LEU A 222 7.04 5.80 -7.63
CA LEU A 222 8.50 5.65 -7.54
C LEU A 222 9.24 6.99 -7.75
N GLU A 223 8.51 8.07 -7.98
CA GLU A 223 9.07 9.36 -8.38
C GLU A 223 10.05 9.90 -7.32
N GLU A 224 9.76 9.74 -6.03
CA GLU A 224 10.64 10.17 -4.96
C GLU A 224 11.99 9.42 -4.99
N GLU A 225 11.97 8.11 -5.21
CA GLU A 225 13.19 7.30 -5.34
C GLU A 225 13.98 7.69 -6.59
N HIS A 226 13.28 7.94 -7.70
CA HIS A 226 13.89 8.34 -8.97
C HIS A 226 14.61 9.68 -8.82
N LEU A 227 13.94 10.68 -8.23
CA LEU A 227 14.53 11.99 -7.97
C LEU A 227 15.76 11.89 -7.07
N LEU A 228 15.73 11.05 -6.03
CA LEU A 228 16.87 10.84 -5.14
C LEU A 228 18.08 10.26 -5.90
N LYS A 229 17.89 9.19 -6.68
CA LYS A 229 18.98 8.58 -7.46
C LYS A 229 19.52 9.53 -8.53
N LEU A 230 18.64 10.27 -9.20
CA LEU A 230 19.05 11.25 -10.20
C LEU A 230 19.87 12.39 -9.57
N GLN A 231 19.49 12.84 -8.37
CA GLN A 231 20.27 13.79 -7.59
C GLN A 231 21.64 13.24 -7.21
N GLU A 232 21.71 12.02 -6.69
CA GLU A 232 22.98 11.36 -6.36
C GLU A 232 23.91 11.24 -7.58
N LYS A 233 23.37 10.81 -8.73
CA LYS A 233 24.14 10.71 -9.97
C LYS A 233 24.64 12.06 -10.46
N LEU A 234 23.80 13.09 -10.48
CA LEU A 234 24.22 14.44 -10.87
C LEU A 234 25.29 15.00 -9.92
N ASN A 235 25.16 14.76 -8.61
CA ASN A 235 26.19 15.15 -7.65
C ASN A 235 27.52 14.43 -7.92
N ASN A 236 27.50 13.15 -8.31
CA ASN A 236 28.71 12.43 -8.70
C ASN A 236 29.36 13.04 -9.96
N TYR A 237 28.57 13.44 -10.95
CA TYR A 237 29.07 14.09 -12.17
C TYR A 237 29.70 15.46 -11.86
N ILE A 238 29.02 16.27 -11.04
CA ILE A 238 29.56 17.55 -10.57
C ILE A 238 30.88 17.33 -9.83
N TYR A 239 30.91 16.37 -8.89
CA TYR A 239 32.12 16.04 -8.16
C TYR A 239 33.25 15.57 -9.06
N PHE A 240 32.98 14.74 -10.07
CA PHE A 240 33.96 14.28 -11.05
C PHE A 240 34.61 15.46 -11.81
N LEU A 241 33.80 16.46 -12.19
CA LEU A 241 34.27 17.68 -12.85
C LEU A 241 35.06 18.58 -11.90
N GLU A 242 34.57 18.81 -10.68
CA GLU A 242 35.22 19.67 -9.67
C GLU A 242 36.56 19.08 -9.20
N SER A 243 36.60 17.77 -9.01
CA SER A 243 37.82 17.03 -8.64
C SER A 243 38.77 16.78 -9.82
N LYS A 244 38.43 17.28 -11.01
CA LYS A 244 39.28 17.26 -12.22
C LYS A 244 39.72 15.86 -12.64
N GLN A 245 38.89 14.84 -12.41
CA GLN A 245 39.23 13.46 -12.73
C GLN A 245 39.44 13.19 -14.23
N TYR A 246 38.96 14.07 -15.11
CA TYR A 246 39.14 13.98 -16.55
C TYR A 246 40.53 14.43 -17.06
N VAL A 247 41.31 15.14 -16.23
CA VAL A 247 42.49 15.89 -16.69
C VAL A 247 43.60 14.99 -17.22
N GLU A 248 43.83 13.82 -16.62
CA GLU A 248 44.85 12.87 -17.09
C GLU A 248 44.60 12.44 -18.54
N ARG A 249 43.32 12.33 -18.92
CA ARG A 249 42.90 11.82 -20.23
C ARG A 249 42.72 12.92 -21.27
N TYR A 250 42.19 14.08 -20.89
CA TYR A 250 41.74 15.12 -21.83
C TYR A 250 42.43 16.48 -21.64
N GLY A 251 43.25 16.64 -20.60
CA GLY A 251 43.78 17.93 -20.18
C GLY A 251 42.71 18.81 -19.51
N ASP A 252 43.07 20.06 -19.20
CA ASP A 252 42.22 21.01 -18.44
C ASP A 252 42.00 22.32 -19.21
N LYS A 253 41.83 22.25 -20.53
CA LYS A 253 41.67 23.43 -21.39
C LYS A 253 40.29 23.42 -22.04
N PHE A 254 39.27 23.74 -21.26
CA PHE A 254 37.88 23.85 -21.72
C PHE A 254 37.27 25.15 -21.21
N ASP A 255 36.55 25.86 -22.08
CA ASP A 255 35.83 27.08 -21.71
C ASP A 255 34.53 26.76 -20.95
N LYS A 256 33.97 25.55 -21.19
CA LYS A 256 32.75 25.05 -20.57
C LYS A 256 32.82 23.55 -20.34
N LYS A 257 32.04 23.10 -19.35
CA LYS A 257 31.77 21.70 -19.05
C LYS A 257 30.27 21.48 -19.13
N ILE A 258 29.84 20.49 -19.90
CA ILE A 258 28.42 20.21 -20.13
C ILE A 258 28.10 18.85 -19.54
N ILE A 259 27.12 18.80 -18.64
CA ILE A 259 26.44 17.57 -18.26
C ILE A 259 25.23 17.46 -19.19
N HIS A 260 25.30 16.55 -20.15
CA HIS A 260 24.24 16.27 -21.10
C HIS A 260 23.41 15.10 -20.58
N ILE A 261 22.16 15.34 -20.20
CA ILE A 261 21.24 14.30 -19.77
C ILE A 261 20.24 13.95 -20.87
N THR A 262 20.13 12.66 -21.18
CA THR A 262 19.15 12.10 -22.12
C THR A 262 18.18 11.19 -21.39
N PHE A 263 16.90 11.27 -21.76
CA PHE A 263 15.84 10.47 -21.17
C PHE A 263 15.23 9.50 -22.19
N GLN A 264 15.09 8.23 -21.82
CA GLN A 264 14.31 7.27 -22.60
C GLN A 264 12.79 7.55 -22.47
N TYR A 265 12.36 8.03 -21.30
CA TYR A 265 10.97 8.35 -21.00
C TYR A 265 10.87 9.79 -20.47
N SER A 266 9.84 10.51 -20.93
CA SER A 266 9.65 11.93 -20.56
C SER A 266 9.58 12.10 -19.03
N PRO A 267 10.38 13.02 -18.45
CA PRO A 267 10.27 13.37 -17.05
C PRO A 267 8.91 13.91 -16.66
N SER A 268 8.55 13.76 -15.39
CA SER A 268 7.39 14.42 -14.81
C SER A 268 7.64 15.93 -14.61
N ASP A 269 6.58 16.67 -14.28
CA ASP A 269 6.70 18.10 -13.93
C ASP A 269 7.67 18.34 -12.75
N ASN A 270 7.69 17.42 -11.78
CA ASN A 270 8.62 17.46 -10.64
C ASN A 270 10.07 17.21 -11.11
N GLY A 271 10.27 16.25 -12.02
CA GLY A 271 11.56 15.99 -12.65
C GLY A 271 12.09 17.21 -13.42
N LEU A 272 11.25 17.84 -14.24
CA LEU A 272 11.61 19.05 -14.98
C LEU A 272 11.92 20.22 -14.03
N ALA A 273 11.13 20.40 -12.97
CA ALA A 273 11.39 21.42 -11.95
C ALA A 273 12.72 21.18 -11.21
N PHE A 274 13.04 19.93 -10.92
CA PHE A 274 14.32 19.52 -10.33
C PHE A 274 15.50 19.86 -11.25
N LEU A 275 15.44 19.49 -12.54
CA LEU A 275 16.50 19.81 -13.51
C LEU A 275 16.69 21.33 -13.67
N ALA A 276 15.60 22.09 -13.67
CA ALA A 276 15.66 23.55 -13.71
C ALA A 276 16.33 24.14 -12.44
N ALA A 277 16.12 23.52 -11.27
CA ALA A 277 16.79 23.91 -10.04
C ALA A 277 18.30 23.60 -10.10
N VAL A 278 18.69 22.41 -10.59
CA VAL A 278 20.10 22.05 -10.81
C VAL A 278 20.77 23.05 -11.76
N GLN A 279 20.12 23.38 -12.88
CA GLN A 279 20.67 24.34 -13.83
C GLN A 279 20.91 25.72 -13.19
N LYS A 280 20.03 26.18 -12.29
CA LYS A 280 20.24 27.42 -11.51
C LYS A 280 21.44 27.33 -10.58
N VAL A 281 21.65 26.18 -9.92
CA VAL A 281 22.79 25.95 -9.04
C VAL A 281 24.13 25.98 -9.80
N LEU A 282 24.14 25.52 -11.06
CA LEU A 282 25.34 25.50 -11.90
C LEU A 282 25.66 26.85 -12.56
N GLN A 283 24.73 27.80 -12.64
CA GLN A 283 24.94 29.10 -13.31
C GLN A 283 26.19 29.90 -12.90
N PRO A 284 26.64 29.96 -11.64
CA PRO A 284 27.83 30.70 -11.26
C PRO A 284 29.15 29.96 -11.60
N THR A 285 29.08 28.78 -12.20
CA THR A 285 30.23 27.92 -12.54
C THR A 285 30.49 27.90 -14.05
N ASP A 286 31.54 27.20 -14.48
CA ASP A 286 31.75 26.87 -15.89
C ASP A 286 31.03 25.58 -16.33
N MET A 287 30.18 25.03 -15.46
CA MET A 287 29.34 23.86 -15.73
C MET A 287 27.95 24.29 -16.20
N SER A 288 27.34 23.46 -17.04
CA SER A 288 25.95 23.65 -17.47
C SER A 288 25.25 22.31 -17.69
N LEU A 289 23.92 22.33 -17.56
CA LEU A 289 23.07 21.17 -17.85
C LEU A 289 22.44 21.35 -19.24
N LYS A 290 22.57 20.34 -20.09
CA LYS A 290 21.85 20.21 -21.36
C LYS A 290 20.87 19.05 -21.22
N VAL A 291 19.58 19.30 -21.43
CA VAL A 291 18.52 18.29 -21.29
C VAL A 291 17.97 17.94 -22.65
N GLU A 292 18.01 16.65 -23.00
CA GLU A 292 17.40 16.09 -24.20
C GLU A 292 16.24 15.17 -23.81
N LEU A 293 15.04 15.52 -24.30
CA LEU A 293 13.80 14.77 -24.05
C LEU A 293 13.53 13.82 -25.21
N PRO A 294 12.86 12.68 -24.97
CA PRO A 294 12.47 11.78 -26.05
C PRO A 294 11.43 12.45 -26.97
N GLU A 295 11.42 12.06 -28.25
CA GLU A 295 10.47 12.52 -29.26
C GLU A 295 9.02 12.05 -29.02
#